data_AF-A0A2H0CV17-F1
#
_entry.id   AF-A0A2H0CV17-F1
#
_cell.length_a   1.000
_cell.length_b   1.000
_cell.length_c   1.000
_cell.angle_alpha   90.00
_cell.angle_beta   90.00
_cell.angle_gamma   90.00
#
_symmetry.space_group_name_H-M   'P 1'
#
loop_
_entity.id
_entity.type
_entity.pdbx_description
1 polymer ?
#
loop_
_entity_poly.entity_id
_entity_poly.type
_entity_poly.pdbx_seq_one_letter_code
_entity_poly.pdbx_strand_id
1 'polypeptide(L)'
;QTLLIRNSCIGNKYSLTENYERIEYADNAFSDIRVNRDRHKKYILQAEKFLTDFRNKPSPYSVVVTPEGRPINRKRQFSFLLPNKIFGSIRWFFKMIYSYYTGPHREDYSTIKPWHYVWDRLKRKARVLIGFDDLYDEVDFAEDFAFFPLQYQPEVSTMLYSPFYQDQLWLIKQIARSLPIHFKLYVKEHPAMFGYRPRLYYKELKKIPNVKLIRPTIVSFELIRNAKLITTNLGTPGWEGLFMKKPVITFGHAFYNTLPFVKRCREIENLPWIVKDQLENFKYDEQMLIDFIAALLEESADVDLIQLWSIEGGDDLEKKKKELEPLVDLMAEKIGLRPVMGS
;
A
#
# COMPACT_ATOMS: atom_id res chain seq x y z
N GLN A 1 -11.66 5.23 24.96
CA GLN A 1 -10.52 5.51 24.08
C GLN A 1 -10.54 4.48 22.97
N THR A 2 -10.48 4.89 21.70
CA THR A 2 -10.45 3.96 20.56
C THR A 2 -9.03 3.95 20.01
N LEU A 3 -8.37 2.80 20.04
CA LEU A 3 -7.03 2.62 19.47
C LEU A 3 -7.11 1.87 18.15
N LEU A 4 -6.39 2.37 17.16
CA LEU A 4 -6.23 1.80 15.84
C LEU A 4 -4.82 1.24 15.71
N ILE A 5 -4.71 -0.02 15.31
CA ILE A 5 -3.43 -0.66 14.99
C ILE A 5 -3.11 -0.38 13.52
N ARG A 6 -1.94 0.19 13.25
CA ARG A 6 -1.46 0.50 11.91
C ARG A 6 -0.07 -0.07 11.70
N ASN A 7 0.23 -0.50 10.48
CA ASN A 7 1.60 -0.84 10.14
C ASN A 7 2.43 0.44 10.01
N SER A 8 3.62 0.45 10.61
CA SER A 8 4.57 1.59 10.60
C SER A 8 5.22 1.82 9.23
N CYS A 9 5.05 0.88 8.30
CA CYS A 9 5.74 0.79 7.01
C CYS A 9 7.27 0.79 7.13
N ILE A 10 7.79 0.31 8.26
CA ILE A 10 9.20 0.09 8.56
C ILE A 10 9.37 -1.35 9.05
N GLY A 11 9.72 -2.25 8.13
CA GLY A 11 9.80 -3.68 8.41
C GLY A 11 8.46 -4.27 8.88
N ASN A 12 8.52 -5.18 9.84
CA ASN A 12 7.36 -5.88 10.41
C ASN A 12 6.83 -5.21 11.68
N LYS A 13 6.89 -3.89 11.76
CA LYS A 13 6.51 -3.16 12.98
C LYS A 13 5.13 -2.52 12.88
N TYR A 14 4.40 -2.51 13.98
CA TYR A 14 3.06 -1.92 14.08
C TYR A 14 3.02 -0.84 15.15
N SER A 15 2.37 0.27 14.81
CA SER A 15 2.14 1.42 15.66
C SER A 15 0.66 1.52 16.06
N LEU A 16 0.39 2.34 17.06
CA LEU A 16 -0.95 2.67 17.54
C LEU A 16 -1.30 4.11 17.20
N THR A 17 -2.58 4.40 17.08
CA THR A 17 -3.08 5.77 16.96
C THR A 17 -4.54 5.86 17.34
N GLU A 18 -4.98 7.02 17.82
CA GLU A 18 -6.41 7.31 18.05
C GLU A 18 -7.09 7.91 16.82
N ASN A 19 -6.29 8.52 15.93
CA ASN A 19 -6.78 9.17 14.74
C ASN A 19 -6.54 8.29 13.51
N TYR A 20 -7.57 8.12 12.68
CA TYR A 20 -7.46 7.32 11.48
C TYR A 20 -6.71 8.03 10.34
N GLU A 21 -6.41 9.33 10.42
CA GLU A 21 -5.74 10.09 9.37
C GLU A 21 -4.21 10.10 9.47
N ARG A 22 -3.66 9.92 10.68
CA ARG A 22 -2.23 10.07 10.99
C ARG A 22 -1.77 8.99 11.97
N ILE A 23 -0.48 8.98 12.31
CA ILE A 23 0.04 8.18 13.42
C ILE A 23 0.41 9.17 14.52
N GLU A 24 -0.59 9.58 15.29
CA GLU A 24 -0.49 10.71 16.23
C GLU A 24 0.63 10.56 17.26
N TYR A 25 0.84 9.37 17.82
CA TYR A 25 1.95 9.15 18.75
C TYR A 25 3.31 9.35 18.06
N ALA A 26 3.46 8.92 16.81
CA ALA A 26 4.68 9.15 16.04
C ALA A 26 4.85 10.63 15.64
N ASP A 27 3.76 11.36 15.35
CA ASP A 27 3.83 12.82 15.10
C ASP A 27 4.31 13.57 16.35
N ASN A 28 3.87 13.14 17.54
CA ASN A 28 4.31 13.70 18.83
C ASN A 28 5.78 13.37 19.12
N ALA A 29 6.18 12.11 18.96
CA ALA A 29 7.58 11.68 19.09
C ALA A 29 8.49 12.41 18.09
N PHE A 30 8.04 12.60 16.84
CA PHE A 30 8.76 13.35 15.83
C PHE A 30 8.98 14.82 16.23
N SER A 31 7.97 15.45 16.85
CA SER A 31 8.10 16.81 17.36
C SER A 31 9.11 16.89 18.52
N ASP A 32 9.12 15.91 19.42
CA ASP A 32 10.08 15.83 20.52
C ASP A 32 11.51 15.56 20.04
N ILE A 33 11.71 14.64 19.08
CA ILE A 33 13.02 14.33 18.49
C ILE A 33 13.68 15.58 17.88
N ARG A 34 12.89 16.47 17.27
CA ARG A 34 13.42 17.71 16.69
C ARG A 34 13.90 18.72 17.72
N VAL A 35 13.44 18.63 18.97
CA VAL A 35 13.86 19.49 20.09
C VAL A 35 14.94 18.81 20.93
N ASN A 36 14.75 17.52 21.22
CA ASN A 36 15.53 16.73 22.19
C ASN A 36 16.22 15.52 21.52
N ARG A 37 16.92 15.77 20.41
CA ARG A 37 17.51 14.72 19.55
C ARG A 37 18.40 13.73 20.30
N ASP A 38 19.14 14.18 21.31
CA ASP A 38 20.05 13.33 22.09
C ASP A 38 19.33 12.24 22.90
N ARG A 39 18.13 12.51 23.41
CA ARG A 39 17.30 11.52 24.15
C ARG A 39 16.94 10.33 23.26
N HIS A 40 16.82 10.58 21.96
CA HIS A 40 16.31 9.64 20.96
C HIS A 40 17.40 9.02 20.10
N LYS A 41 18.68 9.22 20.47
CA LYS A 41 19.85 8.79 19.69
C LYS A 41 19.81 7.32 19.29
N LYS A 42 19.28 6.45 20.15
CA LYS A 42 19.10 5.02 19.85
C LYS A 42 18.24 4.79 18.59
N TYR A 43 17.09 5.44 18.51
CA TYR A 43 16.14 5.28 17.40
C TYR A 43 16.63 5.98 16.13
N ILE A 44 17.35 7.10 16.27
CA ILE A 44 17.99 7.80 15.15
C ILE A 44 19.04 6.92 14.47
N LEU A 45 19.91 6.27 15.24
CA LEU A 45 20.90 5.33 14.68
C LEU A 45 20.24 4.14 13.98
N GLN A 46 19.11 3.64 14.51
CA GLN A 46 18.33 2.59 13.86
C GLN A 46 17.69 3.08 12.55
N ALA A 47 17.19 4.31 12.53
CA ALA A 47 16.61 4.93 11.35
C ALA A 47 17.64 5.15 10.24
N GLU A 48 18.84 5.64 10.57
CA GLU A 48 19.96 5.79 9.64
C GLU A 48 20.37 4.45 9.03
N LYS A 49 20.49 3.41 9.87
CA LYS A 49 20.79 2.06 9.42
C LYS A 49 19.70 1.53 8.49
N PHE A 50 18.43 1.63 8.90
CA PHE A 50 17.30 1.19 8.08
C PHE A 50 17.28 1.89 6.71
N LEU A 51 17.45 3.20 6.67
CA LEU A 51 17.45 3.97 5.42
C LEU A 51 18.61 3.55 4.50
N THR A 52 19.79 3.30 5.08
CA THR A 52 20.96 2.80 4.35
C THR A 52 20.72 1.39 3.79
N ASP A 53 20.23 0.48 4.62
CA ASP A 53 19.91 -0.89 4.24
C ASP A 53 18.85 -0.93 3.14
N PHE A 54 17.80 -0.11 3.25
CA PHE A 54 16.75 0.01 2.24
C PHE A 54 17.30 0.51 0.89
N ARG A 55 18.20 1.50 0.89
CA ARG A 55 18.78 2.02 -0.36
C ARG A 55 19.72 1.01 -1.02
N ASN A 56 20.47 0.24 -0.23
CA ASN A 56 21.34 -0.81 -0.72
C ASN A 56 20.54 -2.00 -1.28
N LYS A 57 19.49 -2.42 -0.57
CA LYS A 57 18.63 -3.54 -0.97
C LYS A 57 17.16 -3.21 -0.69
N PRO A 58 16.47 -2.53 -1.63
CA PRO A 58 15.07 -2.18 -1.46
C PRO A 58 14.22 -3.44 -1.27
N SER A 59 13.48 -3.48 -0.17
CA SER A 59 12.54 -4.56 0.14
C SER A 59 11.10 -4.05 0.05
N PRO A 60 10.20 -4.80 -0.59
CA PRO A 60 8.79 -4.42 -0.67
C PRO A 60 8.14 -4.46 0.71
N TYR A 61 7.13 -3.62 0.91
CA TYR A 61 6.33 -3.63 2.13
C TYR A 61 5.71 -5.02 2.45
N SER A 62 5.27 -5.75 1.43
CA SER A 62 4.73 -7.10 1.59
C SER A 62 5.29 -8.04 0.53
N VAL A 63 6.05 -9.04 0.97
CA VAL A 63 6.62 -10.09 0.10
C VAL A 63 5.53 -10.92 -0.57
N VAL A 64 4.38 -11.10 0.08
CA VAL A 64 3.25 -11.90 -0.44
C VAL A 64 2.62 -11.26 -1.69
N VAL A 65 2.67 -9.93 -1.76
CA VAL A 65 1.93 -9.14 -2.76
C VAL A 65 2.83 -8.74 -3.94
N THR A 66 4.10 -9.11 -3.94
CA THR A 66 5.02 -8.83 -5.05
C THR A 66 4.74 -9.71 -6.27
N PRO A 67 5.27 -9.32 -7.45
CA PRO A 67 5.25 -10.19 -8.62
C PRO A 67 5.85 -11.58 -8.37
N GLU A 68 6.86 -11.67 -7.49
CA GLU A 68 7.53 -12.91 -7.11
C GLU A 68 6.66 -13.76 -6.15
N GLY A 69 6.06 -13.14 -5.13
CA GLY A 69 5.17 -13.83 -4.18
C GLY A 69 3.86 -14.28 -4.83
N ARG A 70 3.36 -13.51 -5.81
CA ARG A 70 2.12 -13.77 -6.54
C ARG A 70 2.35 -13.76 -8.05
N PRO A 71 3.06 -14.76 -8.60
CA PRO A 71 3.39 -14.79 -10.02
C PRO A 71 2.12 -14.84 -10.86
N ILE A 72 2.07 -13.86 -11.76
CA ILE A 72 0.96 -13.62 -12.65
C ILE A 72 1.18 -14.44 -13.91
N ASN A 73 0.80 -15.72 -13.87
CA ASN A 73 0.85 -16.57 -15.05
C ASN A 73 -0.49 -17.30 -15.26
N ARG A 74 -0.82 -17.55 -16.54
CA ARG A 74 -2.10 -18.20 -16.90
C ARG A 74 -2.19 -19.59 -16.26
N LYS A 75 -1.10 -20.37 -16.25
CA LYS A 75 -1.06 -21.72 -15.66
C LYS A 75 -1.45 -21.75 -14.17
N ARG A 76 -0.92 -20.85 -13.34
CA ARG A 76 -1.26 -20.76 -11.90
C ARG A 76 -2.69 -20.31 -11.69
N GLN A 77 -3.21 -19.42 -12.53
CA GLN A 77 -4.61 -18.98 -12.49
C GLN A 77 -5.59 -20.12 -12.76
N PHE A 78 -5.22 -21.11 -13.57
CA PHE A 78 -6.04 -22.30 -13.86
C PHE A 78 -5.63 -23.55 -13.05
N SER A 79 -4.69 -23.42 -12.12
CA SER A 79 -4.22 -24.56 -11.31
C SER A 79 -5.30 -25.22 -10.44
N PHE A 80 -6.44 -24.58 -10.22
CA PHE A 80 -7.58 -25.17 -9.51
C PHE A 80 -8.24 -26.32 -10.28
N LEU A 81 -8.02 -26.41 -11.60
CA LEU A 81 -8.52 -27.51 -12.45
C LEU A 81 -7.68 -28.78 -12.31
N LEU A 82 -6.52 -28.72 -11.64
CA LEU A 82 -5.72 -29.90 -11.36
C LEU A 82 -6.53 -30.88 -10.49
N PRO A 83 -6.45 -32.21 -10.74
CA PRO A 83 -7.28 -33.22 -10.06
C PRO A 83 -7.25 -33.07 -8.53
N ASN A 84 -6.10 -32.86 -7.92
CA ASN A 84 -5.99 -32.76 -6.46
C ASN A 84 -6.61 -31.46 -5.89
N LYS A 85 -6.73 -30.40 -6.69
CA LYS A 85 -7.25 -29.08 -6.27
C LYS A 85 -8.71 -28.87 -6.63
N ILE A 86 -9.23 -29.60 -7.61
CA ILE A 86 -10.63 -29.47 -8.04
C ILE A 86 -11.56 -30.03 -6.96
N PHE A 87 -11.22 -31.16 -6.33
CA PHE A 87 -12.00 -31.72 -5.23
C PHE A 87 -12.05 -30.78 -4.03
N GLY A 88 -10.93 -30.14 -3.69
CA GLY A 88 -10.89 -29.11 -2.65
C GLY A 88 -11.78 -27.90 -2.97
N SER A 89 -11.76 -27.44 -4.23
CA SER A 89 -12.61 -26.34 -4.69
C SER A 89 -14.10 -26.71 -4.66
N ILE A 90 -14.45 -27.92 -5.08
CA ILE A 90 -15.83 -28.45 -5.06
C ILE A 90 -16.32 -28.56 -3.61
N ARG A 91 -15.54 -29.20 -2.73
CA ARG A 91 -15.87 -29.33 -1.30
C ARG A 91 -16.10 -27.98 -0.65
N TRP A 92 -15.24 -27.00 -0.92
CA TRP A 92 -15.40 -25.64 -0.39
C TRP A 92 -16.66 -24.96 -0.94
N PHE A 93 -16.97 -25.16 -2.22
CA PHE A 93 -18.20 -24.62 -2.83
C PHE A 93 -19.46 -25.20 -2.19
N PHE A 94 -19.51 -26.52 -1.97
CA PHE A 94 -20.62 -27.15 -1.24
C PHE A 94 -20.71 -26.68 0.22
N LYS A 95 -19.57 -26.51 0.90
CA LYS A 95 -19.54 -25.93 2.25
C LYS A 95 -20.13 -24.52 2.25
N MET A 96 -19.77 -23.68 1.28
CA MET A 96 -20.30 -22.32 1.16
C MET A 96 -21.81 -22.32 0.86
N ILE A 97 -22.29 -23.21 -0.01
CA ILE A 97 -23.74 -23.39 -0.25
C ILE A 97 -24.43 -23.79 1.06
N TYR A 98 -23.93 -24.82 1.73
CA TYR A 98 -24.48 -25.27 3.01
C TYR A 98 -24.52 -24.12 4.01
N SER A 99 -23.39 -23.47 4.29
CA SER A 99 -23.30 -22.32 5.20
C SER A 99 -24.23 -21.16 4.81
N TYR A 100 -24.40 -20.88 3.52
CA TYR A 100 -25.38 -19.90 3.06
C TYR A 100 -26.81 -20.34 3.39
N TYR A 101 -27.20 -21.58 3.10
CA TYR A 101 -28.53 -22.12 3.41
C TYR A 101 -28.72 -22.56 4.87
N THR A 102 -27.74 -22.41 5.74
CA THR A 102 -27.84 -22.83 7.14
C THR A 102 -27.54 -21.70 8.11
N GLY A 103 -26.89 -20.64 7.65
CA GLY A 103 -26.52 -19.49 8.46
C GLY A 103 -27.68 -18.52 8.70
N PRO A 104 -27.72 -17.87 9.88
CA PRO A 104 -28.74 -16.87 10.22
C PRO A 104 -28.54 -15.51 9.50
N HIS A 105 -27.35 -15.24 8.94
CA HIS A 105 -26.95 -13.94 8.39
C HIS A 105 -26.98 -13.87 6.85
N ARG A 106 -27.92 -14.57 6.21
CA ARG A 106 -28.02 -14.62 4.74
C ARG A 106 -28.23 -13.26 4.07
N GLU A 107 -28.91 -12.36 4.75
CA GLU A 107 -29.23 -11.01 4.25
C GLU A 107 -28.18 -9.96 4.64
N ASP A 108 -27.15 -10.36 5.39
CA ASP A 108 -26.05 -9.47 5.70
C ASP A 108 -25.31 -9.07 4.42
N TYR A 109 -24.93 -7.79 4.34
CA TYR A 109 -24.21 -7.21 3.21
C TYR A 109 -22.82 -7.84 3.03
N SER A 110 -22.27 -8.43 4.10
CA SER A 110 -21.00 -9.17 4.07
C SER A 110 -21.11 -10.56 3.45
N THR A 111 -22.32 -11.12 3.34
CA THR A 111 -22.54 -12.49 2.88
C THR A 111 -22.51 -12.59 1.36
N ILE A 112 -21.54 -13.34 0.84
CA ILE A 112 -21.40 -13.59 -0.60
C ILE A 112 -22.33 -14.73 -1.01
N LYS A 113 -23.31 -14.43 -1.89
CA LYS A 113 -24.22 -15.44 -2.44
C LYS A 113 -23.44 -16.44 -3.32
N PRO A 114 -23.70 -17.76 -3.24
CA PRO A 114 -22.93 -18.76 -3.97
C PRO A 114 -22.87 -18.55 -5.49
N TRP A 115 -23.97 -18.11 -6.11
CA TRP A 115 -24.00 -17.81 -7.54
C TRP A 115 -23.19 -16.57 -7.91
N HIS A 116 -23.13 -15.53 -7.05
CA HIS A 116 -22.26 -14.38 -7.26
C HIS A 116 -20.79 -14.79 -7.21
N TYR A 117 -20.42 -15.69 -6.28
CA TYR A 117 -19.08 -16.24 -6.22
C TYR A 117 -18.69 -16.96 -7.52
N VAL A 118 -19.57 -17.85 -8.02
CA VAL A 118 -19.31 -18.58 -9.28
C VAL A 118 -19.22 -17.60 -10.46
N TRP A 119 -20.16 -16.67 -10.56
CA TRP A 119 -20.21 -15.69 -11.63
C TRP A 119 -18.98 -14.78 -11.65
N ASP A 120 -18.58 -14.25 -10.49
CA ASP A 120 -17.35 -13.44 -10.36
C ASP A 120 -16.11 -14.26 -10.73
N ARG A 121 -16.01 -15.50 -10.22
CA ARG A 121 -14.90 -16.40 -10.55
C ARG A 121 -14.82 -16.67 -12.05
N LEU A 122 -15.93 -16.99 -12.71
CA LEU A 122 -15.99 -17.22 -14.16
C LEU A 122 -15.60 -15.97 -14.94
N LYS A 123 -16.18 -14.81 -14.60
CA LYS A 123 -15.84 -13.50 -15.21
C LYS A 123 -14.35 -13.22 -15.12
N ARG A 124 -13.74 -13.39 -13.93
CA ARG A 124 -12.31 -13.18 -13.74
C ARG A 124 -11.47 -14.13 -14.58
N LYS A 125 -11.83 -15.41 -14.64
CA LYS A 125 -11.10 -16.40 -15.47
C LYS A 125 -11.24 -16.11 -16.95
N ALA A 126 -12.42 -15.74 -17.43
CA ALA A 126 -12.62 -15.32 -18.82
C ALA A 126 -11.74 -14.11 -19.17
N ARG A 127 -11.67 -13.08 -18.31
CA ARG A 127 -10.78 -11.93 -18.52
C ARG A 127 -9.31 -12.32 -18.58
N VAL A 128 -8.85 -13.20 -17.68
CA VAL A 128 -7.47 -13.69 -17.67
C VAL A 128 -7.15 -14.53 -18.92
N LEU A 129 -8.13 -15.27 -19.47
CA LEU A 129 -7.97 -16.02 -20.72
C LEU A 129 -7.80 -15.10 -21.93
N ILE A 130 -8.66 -14.06 -22.01
CA ILE A 130 -8.52 -13.01 -23.04
C ILE A 130 -7.15 -12.33 -22.90
N GLY A 131 -6.66 -12.18 -21.67
CA GLY A 131 -5.36 -11.57 -21.37
C GLY A 131 -5.45 -10.05 -21.29
N PHE A 132 -4.30 -9.41 -21.13
CA PHE A 132 -4.15 -7.94 -21.05
C PHE A 132 -2.88 -7.45 -21.79
N ASP A 133 -2.16 -8.37 -22.43
CA ASP A 133 -0.82 -8.13 -22.98
C ASP A 133 -0.80 -7.10 -24.10
N ASP A 134 -1.93 -6.94 -24.80
CA ASP A 134 -2.17 -5.96 -25.87
C ASP A 134 -2.41 -4.53 -25.36
N LEU A 135 -2.70 -4.37 -24.07
CA LEU A 135 -3.00 -3.07 -23.46
C LEU A 135 -1.80 -2.50 -22.69
N TYR A 136 -0.81 -3.33 -22.37
CA TYR A 136 0.37 -2.90 -21.65
C TYR A 136 1.39 -2.27 -22.57
N ASP A 137 2.06 -1.25 -22.05
CA ASP A 137 3.16 -0.55 -22.68
C ASP A 137 4.49 -1.02 -22.11
N GLU A 138 5.53 -0.96 -22.94
CA GLU A 138 6.89 -1.19 -22.50
C GLU A 138 7.45 0.03 -21.77
N VAL A 139 8.31 -0.23 -20.80
CA VAL A 139 8.90 0.80 -19.95
C VAL A 139 10.10 1.39 -20.68
N ASP A 140 10.10 2.71 -20.88
CA ASP A 140 11.27 3.46 -21.33
C ASP A 140 11.73 4.37 -20.18
N PHE A 141 12.96 4.17 -19.71
CA PHE A 141 13.55 4.95 -18.62
C PHE A 141 14.29 6.20 -19.11
N ALA A 142 14.43 6.39 -20.44
CA ALA A 142 15.00 7.61 -21.01
C ALA A 142 13.99 8.76 -21.06
N GLU A 143 12.69 8.46 -21.02
CA GLU A 143 11.62 9.46 -20.96
C GLU A 143 11.53 10.10 -19.57
N ASP A 144 11.13 11.37 -19.53
CA ASP A 144 10.70 11.99 -18.27
C ASP A 144 9.30 11.52 -17.92
N PHE A 145 9.15 10.89 -16.76
CA PHE A 145 7.85 10.38 -16.32
C PHE A 145 7.56 10.61 -14.84
N ALA A 146 6.27 10.78 -14.56
CA ALA A 146 5.70 10.62 -13.24
C ALA A 146 5.16 9.20 -13.07
N PHE A 147 5.24 8.66 -11.86
CA PHE A 147 4.78 7.31 -11.54
C PHE A 147 3.50 7.35 -10.70
N PHE A 148 2.50 6.53 -11.06
CA PHE A 148 1.28 6.33 -10.28
C PHE A 148 0.97 4.82 -10.14
N PRO A 149 1.03 4.24 -8.92
CA PRO A 149 0.60 2.88 -8.68
C PRO A 149 -0.93 2.83 -8.54
N LEU A 150 -1.59 1.96 -9.32
CA LEU A 150 -2.99 1.63 -9.06
C LEU A 150 -3.10 0.89 -7.73
N GLN A 151 -4.11 1.24 -6.94
CA GLN A 151 -4.36 0.65 -5.63
C GLN A 151 -5.31 -0.55 -5.75
N TYR A 152 -5.19 -1.46 -4.78
CA TYR A 152 -6.16 -2.53 -4.60
C TYR A 152 -7.53 -1.94 -4.21
N GLN A 153 -8.60 -2.43 -4.83
CA GLN A 153 -9.97 -2.00 -4.52
C GLN A 153 -10.89 -3.24 -4.43
N PRO A 154 -11.74 -3.34 -3.41
CA PRO A 154 -11.92 -2.41 -2.28
C PRO A 154 -10.81 -2.55 -1.20
N GLU A 155 -10.41 -1.44 -0.58
CA GLU A 155 -9.45 -1.42 0.55
C GLU A 155 -9.82 -0.30 1.52
N VAL A 156 -9.70 -0.53 2.84
CA VAL A 156 -9.96 0.48 3.88
C VAL A 156 -9.14 1.75 3.61
N SER A 157 -7.90 1.57 3.17
CA SER A 157 -6.99 2.66 2.87
C SER A 157 -7.55 3.59 1.78
N THR A 158 -8.18 3.04 0.73
CA THR A 158 -8.78 3.83 -0.35
C THR A 158 -10.16 4.35 0.01
N MET A 159 -10.96 3.59 0.79
CA MET A 159 -12.35 3.95 1.09
C MET A 159 -12.49 4.93 2.26
N LEU A 160 -11.66 4.80 3.30
CA LEU A 160 -11.71 5.62 4.52
C LEU A 160 -10.68 6.74 4.49
N TYR A 161 -9.42 6.47 4.10
CA TYR A 161 -8.34 7.48 4.17
C TYR A 161 -8.26 8.37 2.93
N SER A 162 -9.10 8.13 1.93
CA SER A 162 -9.25 8.97 0.74
C SER A 162 -10.68 8.92 0.20
N PRO A 163 -11.66 9.46 0.94
CA PRO A 163 -13.06 9.35 0.55
C PRO A 163 -13.36 10.06 -0.79
N PHE A 164 -12.65 11.16 -1.11
CA PHE A 164 -12.92 11.97 -2.29
C PHE A 164 -12.17 11.55 -3.56
N TYR A 165 -11.13 10.71 -3.45
CA TYR A 165 -10.30 10.28 -4.59
C TYR A 165 -10.38 8.77 -4.85
N GLN A 166 -11.55 8.16 -4.62
CA GLN A 166 -11.78 6.73 -4.85
C GLN A 166 -11.78 6.36 -6.35
N ASP A 167 -12.21 7.28 -7.23
CA ASP A 167 -12.13 7.09 -8.67
C ASP A 167 -10.70 7.32 -9.17
N GLN A 168 -9.92 6.24 -9.16
CA GLN A 168 -8.55 6.25 -9.65
C GLN A 168 -8.45 6.63 -11.14
N LEU A 169 -9.45 6.32 -11.97
CA LEU A 169 -9.41 6.67 -13.40
C LEU A 169 -9.56 8.19 -13.57
N TRP A 170 -10.49 8.79 -12.83
CA TRP A 170 -10.63 10.25 -12.79
C TRP A 170 -9.34 10.89 -12.28
N LEU A 171 -8.78 10.39 -11.19
CA LEU A 171 -7.55 10.94 -10.61
C LEU A 171 -6.37 10.88 -11.60
N ILE A 172 -6.19 9.75 -12.28
CA ILE A 172 -5.16 9.59 -13.32
C ILE A 172 -5.34 10.61 -14.44
N LYS A 173 -6.58 10.90 -14.87
CA LYS A 173 -6.85 11.94 -15.87
C LYS A 173 -6.39 13.32 -15.37
N GLN A 174 -6.64 13.65 -14.10
CA GLN A 174 -6.24 14.95 -13.55
C GLN A 174 -4.72 15.06 -13.41
N ILE A 175 -4.05 14.00 -12.96
CA ILE A 175 -2.58 13.94 -12.89
C ILE A 175 -2.00 14.11 -14.29
N ALA A 176 -2.44 13.30 -15.24
CA ALA A 176 -1.95 13.32 -16.62
C ALA A 176 -2.07 14.72 -17.27
N ARG A 177 -3.15 15.44 -16.99
CA ARG A 177 -3.37 16.82 -17.47
C ARG A 177 -2.52 17.87 -16.77
N SER A 178 -2.05 17.59 -15.56
CA SER A 178 -1.26 18.51 -14.72
C SER A 178 0.24 18.39 -14.96
N LEU A 179 0.68 17.35 -15.67
CA LEU A 179 2.09 17.13 -15.99
C LEU A 179 2.58 18.04 -17.14
N PRO A 180 3.89 18.36 -17.18
CA PRO A 180 4.49 19.04 -18.32
C PRO A 180 4.26 18.30 -19.65
N ILE A 181 4.28 19.02 -20.76
CA ILE A 181 3.88 18.47 -22.08
C ILE A 181 4.74 17.28 -22.55
N HIS A 182 6.01 17.25 -22.15
CA HIS A 182 6.97 16.20 -22.51
C HIS A 182 6.91 14.99 -21.56
N PHE A 183 6.19 15.08 -20.44
CA PHE A 183 6.13 14.03 -19.44
C PHE A 183 5.13 12.94 -19.81
N LYS A 184 5.48 11.69 -19.45
CA LYS A 184 4.54 10.57 -19.38
C LYS A 184 4.05 10.33 -17.96
N LEU A 185 2.88 9.72 -17.83
CA LEU A 185 2.36 9.18 -16.59
C LEU A 185 2.39 7.65 -16.67
N TYR A 186 3.30 7.02 -15.94
CA TYR A 186 3.41 5.57 -15.87
C TYR A 186 2.46 5.06 -14.80
N VAL A 187 1.40 4.38 -15.25
CA VAL A 187 0.38 3.79 -14.40
C VAL A 187 0.64 2.30 -14.29
N LYS A 188 0.98 1.79 -13.10
CA LYS A 188 1.23 0.35 -12.91
C LYS A 188 0.08 -0.31 -12.16
N GLU A 189 -0.42 -1.43 -12.68
CA GLU A 189 -1.43 -2.24 -11.98
C GLU A 189 -0.86 -2.98 -10.77
N HIS A 190 -1.67 -3.12 -9.73
CA HIS A 190 -1.32 -3.86 -8.53
C HIS A 190 -1.35 -5.38 -8.79
N PRO A 191 -0.32 -6.16 -8.39
CA PRO A 191 -0.28 -7.60 -8.66
C PRO A 191 -1.51 -8.37 -8.15
N ALA A 192 -2.05 -7.96 -7.00
CA ALA A 192 -3.26 -8.57 -6.43
C ALA A 192 -4.56 -8.25 -7.20
N MET A 193 -4.58 -7.18 -8.01
CA MET A 193 -5.73 -6.77 -8.82
C MET A 193 -5.74 -7.39 -10.22
N PHE A 194 -4.74 -8.17 -10.59
CA PHE A 194 -4.69 -8.82 -11.89
C PHE A 194 -5.91 -9.71 -12.13
N GLY A 195 -6.64 -9.42 -13.21
CA GLY A 195 -7.88 -10.11 -13.59
C GLY A 195 -9.15 -9.62 -12.87
N TYR A 196 -9.03 -8.83 -11.82
CA TYR A 196 -10.17 -8.22 -11.12
C TYR A 196 -10.70 -7.01 -11.88
N ARG A 197 -9.80 -6.10 -12.29
CA ARG A 197 -10.17 -4.90 -13.03
C ARG A 197 -10.58 -5.24 -14.48
N PRO A 198 -11.70 -4.71 -14.99
CA PRO A 198 -12.19 -5.05 -16.32
C PRO A 198 -11.31 -4.46 -17.44
N ARG A 199 -11.24 -5.14 -18.59
CA ARG A 199 -10.51 -4.66 -19.79
C ARG A 199 -10.92 -3.25 -20.21
N LEU A 200 -12.20 -2.91 -20.08
CA LEU A 200 -12.71 -1.57 -20.41
C LEU A 200 -12.01 -0.46 -19.62
N TYR A 201 -11.71 -0.68 -18.33
CA TYR A 201 -11.00 0.30 -17.51
C TYR A 201 -9.62 0.63 -18.09
N TYR A 202 -8.85 -0.39 -18.46
CA TYR A 202 -7.54 -0.20 -19.08
C TYR A 202 -7.64 0.47 -20.45
N LYS A 203 -8.68 0.15 -21.24
CA LYS A 203 -8.96 0.86 -22.50
C LYS A 203 -9.24 2.34 -22.27
N GLU A 204 -9.98 2.69 -21.22
CA GLU A 204 -10.20 4.11 -20.86
C GLU A 204 -8.90 4.81 -20.44
N LEU A 205 -7.98 4.12 -19.75
CA LEU A 205 -6.65 4.66 -19.45
C LEU A 205 -5.86 4.94 -20.73
N LYS A 206 -5.88 4.01 -21.68
CA LYS A 206 -5.16 4.13 -22.96
C LYS A 206 -5.67 5.24 -23.87
N LYS A 207 -6.88 5.78 -23.61
CA LYS A 207 -7.38 6.98 -24.31
C LYS A 207 -6.69 8.27 -23.86
N ILE A 208 -5.95 8.25 -22.74
CA ILE A 208 -5.25 9.41 -22.21
C ILE A 208 -3.87 9.48 -22.89
N PRO A 209 -3.56 10.52 -23.71
CA PRO A 209 -2.43 10.46 -24.65
C PRO A 209 -1.03 10.28 -24.02
N ASN A 210 -0.82 10.80 -22.82
CA ASN A 210 0.47 10.72 -22.13
C ASN A 210 0.51 9.65 -21.03
N VAL A 211 -0.49 8.76 -20.95
CA VAL A 211 -0.50 7.64 -19.99
C VAL A 211 0.07 6.38 -20.63
N LYS A 212 1.03 5.74 -19.95
CA LYS A 212 1.51 4.39 -20.28
C LYS A 212 1.06 3.41 -19.20
N LEU A 213 0.44 2.31 -19.60
CA LEU A 213 -0.02 1.27 -18.67
C LEU A 213 1.06 0.21 -18.51
N ILE A 214 1.69 0.13 -17.35
CA ILE A 214 2.81 -0.75 -17.08
C ILE A 214 2.33 -2.10 -16.54
N ARG A 215 2.98 -3.18 -17.01
CA ARG A 215 2.69 -4.56 -16.60
C ARG A 215 2.83 -4.71 -15.08
N PRO A 216 1.92 -5.44 -14.41
CA PRO A 216 1.98 -5.67 -12.97
C PRO A 216 3.21 -6.48 -12.54
N THR A 217 3.85 -7.19 -13.48
CA THR A 217 5.06 -8.00 -13.23
C THR A 217 6.34 -7.19 -13.10
N ILE A 218 6.37 -5.93 -13.57
CA ILE A 218 7.54 -5.06 -13.44
C ILE A 218 7.78 -4.72 -11.97
N VAL A 219 9.03 -4.68 -11.52
CA VAL A 219 9.38 -4.36 -10.13
C VAL A 219 9.15 -2.86 -9.88
N SER A 220 8.36 -2.50 -8.85
CA SER A 220 8.00 -1.10 -8.58
C SER A 220 9.23 -0.22 -8.30
N PHE A 221 10.26 -0.77 -7.67
CA PHE A 221 11.47 -0.02 -7.32
C PHE A 221 12.22 0.54 -8.53
N GLU A 222 12.19 -0.15 -9.67
CA GLU A 222 12.80 0.35 -10.91
C GLU A 222 12.06 1.58 -11.44
N LEU A 223 10.73 1.57 -11.35
CA LEU A 223 9.90 2.73 -11.72
C LEU A 223 10.14 3.89 -10.75
N ILE A 224 10.14 3.63 -9.44
CA ILE A 224 10.36 4.64 -8.40
C ILE A 224 11.73 5.31 -8.58
N ARG A 225 12.79 4.52 -8.80
CA ARG A 225 14.17 5.03 -8.95
C ARG A 225 14.32 5.96 -10.15
N ASN A 226 13.65 5.66 -11.26
CA ASN A 226 13.78 6.45 -12.50
C ASN A 226 12.73 7.56 -12.62
N ALA A 227 11.63 7.50 -11.87
CA ALA A 227 10.61 8.53 -11.89
C ALA A 227 11.17 9.90 -11.49
N LYS A 228 10.69 10.95 -12.16
CA LYS A 228 10.94 12.35 -11.78
C LYS A 228 9.99 12.84 -10.70
N LEU A 229 8.81 12.22 -10.61
CA LEU A 229 7.77 12.54 -9.64
C LEU A 229 6.97 11.28 -9.31
N ILE A 230 6.62 11.08 -8.04
CA ILE A 230 5.72 10.00 -7.62
C ILE A 230 4.41 10.62 -7.17
N THR A 231 3.32 10.12 -7.74
CA THR A 231 1.97 10.50 -7.34
C THR A 231 1.29 9.25 -6.78
N THR A 232 0.67 9.36 -5.63
CA THR A 232 -0.01 8.22 -5.00
C THR A 232 -1.21 8.73 -4.23
N ASN A 233 -2.24 7.92 -4.07
CA ASN A 233 -3.31 8.34 -3.18
C ASN A 233 -2.81 8.35 -1.72
N LEU A 234 -2.32 7.21 -1.25
CA LEU A 234 -1.80 6.97 0.10
C LEU A 234 -0.97 5.66 0.20
N GLY A 235 -0.58 5.09 -0.93
CA GLY A 235 0.12 3.81 -0.97
C GLY A 235 1.59 3.91 -0.53
N THR A 236 2.18 2.76 -0.19
CA THR A 236 3.60 2.62 0.17
C THR A 236 4.58 3.08 -0.91
N PRO A 237 4.28 3.09 -2.22
CA PRO A 237 5.25 3.57 -3.21
C PRO A 237 5.63 5.05 -3.04
N GLY A 238 4.75 5.86 -2.43
CA GLY A 238 5.13 7.23 -2.05
C GLY A 238 6.18 7.24 -0.94
N TRP A 239 5.99 6.43 0.10
CA TRP A 239 6.94 6.26 1.20
C TRP A 239 8.30 5.70 0.73
N GLU A 240 8.27 4.66 -0.09
CA GLU A 240 9.44 4.08 -0.76
C GLU A 240 10.15 5.11 -1.65
N GLY A 241 9.38 6.00 -2.29
CA GLY A 241 9.88 7.14 -3.06
C GLY A 241 10.68 8.15 -2.23
N LEU A 242 10.23 8.45 -1.02
CA LEU A 242 10.95 9.35 -0.10
C LEU A 242 12.30 8.75 0.30
N PHE A 243 12.36 7.44 0.57
CA PHE A 243 13.64 6.77 0.83
C PHE A 243 14.62 6.89 -0.34
N MET A 244 14.10 6.97 -1.57
CA MET A 244 14.87 7.16 -2.80
C MET A 244 15.02 8.63 -3.22
N LYS A 245 14.76 9.57 -2.30
CA LYS A 245 14.90 11.03 -2.52
C LYS A 245 14.06 11.57 -3.68
N LYS A 246 12.87 10.99 -3.90
CA LYS A 246 11.96 11.43 -4.95
C LYS A 246 10.91 12.42 -4.42
N PRO A 247 10.49 13.41 -5.23
CA PRO A 247 9.34 14.23 -4.90
C PRO A 247 8.07 13.38 -4.93
N VAL A 248 7.17 13.64 -3.97
CA VAL A 248 5.96 12.85 -3.77
C VAL A 248 4.76 13.77 -3.59
N ILE A 249 3.72 13.51 -4.39
CA ILE A 249 2.40 14.10 -4.23
C ILE A 249 1.42 13.04 -3.75
N THR A 250 0.70 13.35 -2.68
CA THR A 250 -0.35 12.51 -2.13
C THR A 250 -1.72 13.15 -2.33
N PHE A 251 -2.79 12.33 -2.37
CA PHE A 251 -4.17 12.83 -2.47
C PHE A 251 -4.98 12.54 -1.20
N GLY A 252 -4.72 11.40 -0.57
CA GLY A 252 -5.33 10.97 0.68
C GLY A 252 -4.54 11.37 1.93
N HIS A 253 -5.00 10.85 3.08
CA HIS A 253 -4.34 11.01 4.38
C HIS A 253 -3.25 9.93 4.55
N ALA A 254 -2.10 10.14 3.90
CA ALA A 254 -0.90 9.35 4.14
C ALA A 254 -0.22 9.77 5.45
N PHE A 255 0.26 8.81 6.24
CA PHE A 255 0.90 9.10 7.53
C PHE A 255 2.16 9.97 7.39
N TYR A 256 2.86 9.87 6.25
CA TYR A 256 4.06 10.66 5.94
C TYR A 256 3.74 12.06 5.37
N ASN A 257 2.46 12.48 5.34
CA ASN A 257 2.10 13.86 5.00
C ASN A 257 2.55 14.89 6.05
N THR A 258 3.01 14.43 7.22
CA THR A 258 3.66 15.27 8.24
C THR A 258 4.97 15.90 7.72
N LEU A 259 5.63 15.26 6.74
CA LEU A 259 6.85 15.79 6.12
C LEU A 259 6.53 16.95 5.16
N PRO A 260 7.13 18.14 5.31
CA PRO A 260 6.77 19.35 4.56
C PRO A 260 7.18 19.30 3.07
N PHE A 261 8.13 18.43 2.73
CA PHE A 261 8.55 18.17 1.35
C PHE A 261 7.67 17.12 0.64
N VAL A 262 6.72 16.50 1.34
CA VAL A 262 5.62 15.72 0.74
C VAL A 262 4.45 16.67 0.54
N LYS A 263 3.96 16.80 -0.70
CA LYS A 263 2.85 17.72 -0.98
C LYS A 263 1.54 16.96 -1.11
N ARG A 264 0.64 17.18 -0.15
CA ARG A 264 -0.73 16.69 -0.25
C ARG A 264 -1.58 17.63 -1.10
N CYS A 265 -2.09 17.14 -2.21
CA CYS A 265 -3.06 17.83 -3.06
C CYS A 265 -4.46 17.73 -2.44
N ARG A 266 -4.89 18.80 -1.75
CA ARG A 266 -6.25 18.87 -1.16
C ARG A 266 -7.29 19.27 -2.19
N GLU A 267 -6.95 20.23 -3.04
CA GLU A 267 -7.79 20.79 -4.09
C GLU A 267 -7.18 20.45 -5.43
N ILE A 268 -7.94 19.76 -6.28
CA ILE A 268 -7.42 19.25 -7.55
C ILE A 268 -6.98 20.37 -8.51
N GLU A 269 -7.59 21.56 -8.39
CA GLU A 269 -7.24 22.74 -9.19
C GLU A 269 -5.80 23.21 -8.93
N ASN A 270 -5.28 22.94 -7.73
CA ASN A 270 -3.92 23.30 -7.37
C ASN A 270 -2.87 22.28 -7.87
N LEU A 271 -3.30 21.13 -8.42
CA LEU A 271 -2.41 20.05 -8.82
C LEU A 271 -1.32 20.47 -9.82
N PRO A 272 -1.60 21.24 -10.90
CA PRO A 272 -0.56 21.70 -11.82
C PRO A 272 0.54 22.52 -11.14
N TRP A 273 0.18 23.38 -10.18
CA TRP A 273 1.13 24.20 -9.44
C TRP A 273 1.98 23.36 -8.49
N ILE A 274 1.36 22.40 -7.80
CA ILE A 274 2.07 21.46 -6.92
C ILE A 274 3.03 20.59 -7.74
N VAL A 275 2.60 20.09 -8.90
CA VAL A 275 3.45 19.34 -9.83
C VAL A 275 4.66 20.18 -10.25
N LYS A 276 4.43 21.42 -10.68
CA LYS A 276 5.51 22.32 -11.07
C LYS A 276 6.49 22.56 -9.92
N ASP A 277 5.99 22.91 -8.74
CA ASP A 277 6.81 23.14 -7.54
C ASP A 277 7.63 21.90 -7.14
N GLN A 278 7.03 20.71 -7.19
CA GLN A 278 7.71 19.45 -6.90
C GLN A 278 8.74 19.04 -7.96
N LEU A 279 8.61 19.48 -9.21
CA LEU A 279 9.59 19.21 -10.26
C LEU A 279 10.74 20.23 -10.26
N GLU A 280 10.45 21.50 -9.96
CA GLU A 280 11.42 22.60 -10.07
C GLU A 280 12.11 22.95 -8.73
N ASN A 281 11.37 22.90 -7.62
CA ASN A 281 11.81 23.44 -6.31
C ASN A 281 11.90 22.39 -5.20
N PHE A 282 11.84 21.10 -5.53
CA PHE A 282 11.88 20.04 -4.53
C PHE A 282 13.17 20.07 -3.71
N LYS A 283 13.03 20.29 -2.40
CA LYS A 283 14.12 20.25 -1.43
C LYS A 283 13.95 19.04 -0.53
N TYR A 284 14.80 18.06 -0.75
CA TYR A 284 14.85 16.86 0.07
C TYR A 284 15.56 17.15 1.39
N ASP A 285 14.90 16.86 2.51
CA ASP A 285 15.48 16.95 3.85
C ASP A 285 15.70 15.54 4.41
N GLU A 286 16.95 15.10 4.33
CA GLU A 286 17.37 13.78 4.81
C GLU A 286 17.25 13.64 6.33
N GLN A 287 17.63 14.69 7.06
CA GLN A 287 17.64 14.66 8.52
C GLN A 287 16.22 14.55 9.05
N MET A 288 15.31 15.33 8.48
CA MET A 288 13.90 15.31 8.86
C MET A 288 13.25 13.95 8.55
N LEU A 289 13.63 13.30 7.45
CA LEU A 289 13.17 11.95 7.16
C LEU A 289 13.68 10.94 8.21
N ILE A 290 14.96 11.01 8.58
CA ILE A 290 15.56 10.15 9.60
C ILE A 290 14.86 10.34 10.94
N ASP A 291 14.62 11.58 11.35
CA ASP A 291 13.92 11.90 12.60
C ASP A 291 12.50 11.34 12.60
N PHE A 292 11.79 11.39 11.47
CA PHE A 292 10.45 10.83 11.35
C PHE A 292 10.45 9.28 11.34
N ILE A 293 11.43 8.65 10.70
CA ILE A 293 11.63 7.19 10.77
C ILE A 293 11.93 6.77 12.22
N ALA A 294 12.76 7.55 12.94
CA ALA A 294 13.08 7.30 14.34
C ALA A 294 11.83 7.38 15.22
N ALA A 295 10.99 8.39 15.03
CA ALA A 295 9.72 8.52 15.72
C ALA A 295 8.80 7.31 15.49
N LEU A 296 8.71 6.84 14.24
CA LEU A 296 7.94 5.64 13.91
C LEU A 296 8.52 4.39 14.56
N LEU A 297 9.85 4.25 14.62
CA LEU A 297 10.51 3.12 15.28
C LEU A 297 10.31 3.12 16.80
N GLU A 298 10.31 4.28 17.42
CA GLU A 298 10.05 4.45 18.85
C GLU A 298 8.61 4.06 19.19
N GLU A 299 7.65 4.51 18.37
CA GLU A 299 6.22 4.32 18.59
C GLU A 299 5.67 3.05 17.91
N SER A 300 6.52 2.05 17.67
CA SER A 300 6.10 0.78 17.06
C SER A 300 6.64 -0.46 17.77
N ALA A 301 5.77 -1.45 17.89
CA ALA A 301 6.08 -2.78 18.38
C ALA A 301 6.54 -3.69 17.24
N ASP A 302 7.46 -4.61 17.52
CA ASP A 302 7.90 -5.64 16.57
C ASP A 302 6.92 -6.81 16.58
N VAL A 303 6.11 -6.93 15.51
CA VAL A 303 5.07 -7.96 15.41
C VAL A 303 4.71 -8.20 13.95
N ASP A 304 5.05 -9.37 13.41
CA ASP A 304 4.69 -9.70 12.03
C ASP A 304 3.22 -10.17 11.93
N LEU A 305 2.28 -9.23 12.00
CA LEU A 305 0.86 -9.54 11.84
C LEU A 305 0.56 -10.12 10.45
N ILE A 306 1.36 -9.83 9.41
CA ILE A 306 1.15 -10.42 8.08
C ILE A 306 1.45 -11.92 8.15
N GLN A 307 2.58 -12.32 8.72
CA GLN A 307 2.93 -13.72 8.93
C GLN A 307 1.88 -14.42 9.81
N LEU A 308 1.58 -13.84 10.96
CA LEU A 308 0.66 -14.42 11.97
C LEU A 308 -0.76 -14.66 11.45
N TRP A 309 -1.30 -13.70 10.68
CA TRP A 309 -2.69 -13.75 10.25
C TRP A 309 -2.86 -14.23 8.82
N SER A 310 -1.92 -13.91 7.91
CA SER A 310 -2.07 -14.19 6.48
C SER A 310 -1.34 -15.45 6.02
N ILE A 311 -0.28 -15.89 6.72
CA ILE A 311 0.56 -17.02 6.31
C ILE A 311 0.33 -18.24 7.20
N GLU A 312 0.42 -18.07 8.52
CA GLU A 312 0.36 -19.20 9.46
C GLU A 312 -1.06 -19.69 9.76
N GLY A 313 -2.09 -18.87 9.53
CA GLY A 313 -3.48 -19.26 9.80
C GLY A 313 -3.77 -19.42 11.30
N GLY A 314 -4.89 -20.04 11.68
CA GLY A 314 -5.45 -20.00 13.04
C GLY A 314 -4.95 -21.03 14.05
N ASP A 315 -4.03 -21.92 13.68
CA ASP A 315 -3.96 -23.25 14.33
C ASP A 315 -3.06 -23.33 15.58
N ASP A 316 -2.15 -22.37 15.83
CA ASP A 316 -1.27 -22.35 17.01
C ASP A 316 -1.47 -21.07 17.85
N LEU A 317 -2.29 -21.17 18.90
CA LEU A 317 -2.68 -20.04 19.75
C LEU A 317 -1.59 -19.62 20.75
N GLU A 318 -0.78 -20.56 21.24
CA GLU A 318 0.25 -20.26 22.25
C GLU A 318 1.46 -19.56 21.64
N LYS A 319 1.90 -20.02 20.45
CA LYS A 319 2.94 -19.31 19.68
C LYS A 319 2.53 -17.86 19.38
N LYS A 320 1.28 -17.66 18.96
CA LYS A 320 0.70 -16.34 18.67
C LYS A 320 0.68 -15.42 19.88
N LYS A 321 0.32 -15.96 21.04
CA LYS A 321 0.26 -15.18 22.29
C LYS A 321 1.62 -14.54 22.58
N LYS A 322 2.70 -15.31 22.46
CA LYS A 322 4.07 -14.83 22.66
C LYS A 322 4.49 -13.79 21.62
N GLU A 323 4.16 -14.00 20.35
CA GLU A 323 4.50 -13.05 19.27
C GLU A 323 3.72 -11.72 19.35
N LEU A 324 2.56 -11.70 20.02
CA LEU A 324 1.75 -10.50 20.24
C LEU A 324 2.18 -9.70 21.49
N GLU A 325 3.02 -10.24 22.38
CA GLU A 325 3.44 -9.57 23.62
C GLU A 325 3.95 -8.13 23.40
N PRO A 326 4.82 -7.84 22.41
CA PRO A 326 5.31 -6.48 22.19
C PRO A 326 4.20 -5.48 21.85
N LEU A 327 3.18 -5.92 21.11
CA LEU A 327 2.04 -5.07 20.75
C LEU A 327 1.12 -4.83 21.94
N VAL A 328 0.88 -5.87 22.75
CA VAL A 328 0.07 -5.76 23.98
C VAL A 328 0.75 -4.82 24.98
N ASP A 329 2.08 -4.90 25.10
CA ASP A 329 2.86 -4.04 25.97
C ASP A 329 2.77 -2.57 25.54
N LEU A 330 2.91 -2.29 24.23
CA LEU A 330 2.72 -0.96 23.68
C LEU A 330 1.27 -0.45 23.91
N MET A 331 0.26 -1.31 23.73
CA MET A 331 -1.12 -0.94 24.01
C MET A 331 -1.32 -0.60 25.48
N ALA A 332 -0.79 -1.42 26.41
CA ALA A 332 -0.89 -1.22 27.85
C ALA A 332 -0.24 0.10 28.30
N GLU A 333 0.88 0.48 27.70
CA GLU A 333 1.52 1.78 27.92
C GLU A 333 0.61 2.94 27.51
N LYS A 334 0.04 2.90 26.29
CA LYS A 334 -0.77 4.02 25.77
C LYS A 334 -2.12 4.20 26.48
N ILE A 335 -2.67 3.15 27.08
CA ILE A 335 -3.89 3.21 27.89
C ILE A 335 -3.62 3.42 29.40
N GLY A 336 -2.35 3.57 29.80
CA GLY A 336 -1.97 3.85 31.18
C GLY A 336 -2.11 2.67 32.15
N LEU A 337 -2.12 1.43 31.64
CA LEU A 337 -2.14 0.20 32.47
C LEU A 337 -0.75 -0.24 32.93
N ARG A 338 0.33 0.31 32.35
CA ARG A 338 1.70 0.14 32.83
C ARG A 338 2.37 1.51 33.00
N PRO A 339 3.28 1.66 33.98
CA PRO A 339 4.17 2.83 34.02
C PRO A 339 5.06 2.81 32.78
N VAL A 340 5.23 3.99 32.14
CA VAL A 340 6.08 4.19 30.97
C VAL A 340 7.49 3.67 31.30
N MET A 341 7.97 2.67 30.56
CA MET A 341 9.33 2.14 30.77
C MET A 341 10.34 3.14 30.20
N GLY A 342 10.75 4.12 31.02
CA GLY A 342 11.82 5.06 30.69
C GLY A 342 11.57 6.50 31.12
N SER A 343 11.51 6.73 32.44
CA SER A 343 11.91 8.01 33.05
C SER A 343 13.38 7.95 33.45
#